data_AF-A0A962T7I1-F1
#
_entry.id   AF-A0A962T7I1-F1
#
_cell.length_a   1.000
_cell.length_b   1.000
_cell.length_c   1.000
_cell.angle_alpha   90.00
_cell.angle_beta   90.00
_cell.angle_gamma   90.00
#
_symmetry.space_group_name_H-M   'P 1'
#
loop_
_entity.id
_entity.type
_entity.pdbx_description
1 polymer ?
#
loop_
_entity_poly.entity_id
_entity_poly.type
_entity_poly.pdbx_seq_one_letter_code
_entity_poly.pdbx_strand_id
1 'polypeptide(L)'
;MIGSYLPAIAEHDAVQECLPFRLPLLDCMTYRARPTVAGSPMDRHASQMRRLNWMLPCRRICLVFFLVAIATTALADSGEVFEFGFDLDTAERDTKAIVAADLDCDGDMDIVEGNTNYSVNKVFLNDGKGSFPEIIDFGVSTTTDTLVVADLDNDGDEDLVSGNAYGRNQYFLNRGCTASGWLGLATGQDIGFADNQTLVMAAADVNSDGFPDLVVGNASQLNLLYLNKGLNGQTWLGFHPAVSISEAKDYTTSLVVGDLDGDGDQ
;
A
#
# COMPACT_ATOMS: atom_id res chain seq x y z
N MET A 1 19.79 56.42 22.72
CA MET A 1 19.18 57.06 23.90
C MET A 1 18.00 57.90 23.46
N ILE A 2 16.80 57.32 23.42
CA ILE A 2 15.44 57.92 23.44
C ILE A 2 14.56 56.75 23.95
N GLY A 3 14.17 56.66 25.23
CA GLY A 3 12.93 57.22 25.81
C GLY A 3 11.72 56.30 25.47
N SER A 4 11.33 55.27 26.23
CA SER A 4 10.71 55.19 27.57
C SER A 4 9.16 55.18 27.57
N TYR A 5 8.60 54.25 28.37
CA TYR A 5 7.26 54.17 28.99
C TYR A 5 6.11 53.39 28.31
N LEU A 6 5.82 52.21 28.88
CA LEU A 6 4.48 51.63 29.07
C LEU A 6 3.74 52.41 30.19
N PRO A 7 2.39 52.45 30.22
CA PRO A 7 1.65 51.40 30.95
C PRO A 7 0.31 50.95 30.31
N ALA A 8 -0.16 49.80 30.77
CA ALA A 8 -1.44 49.16 30.47
C ALA A 8 -2.63 49.82 31.20
N ILE A 9 -3.85 49.71 30.64
CA ILE A 9 -5.14 49.54 31.33
C ILE A 9 -6.07 48.75 30.37
N ALA A 10 -6.80 47.80 30.94
CA ALA A 10 -7.81 46.97 30.29
C ALA A 10 -9.17 47.71 30.24
N GLU A 11 -9.98 47.43 29.22
CA GLU A 11 -11.43 47.58 29.32
C GLU A 11 -12.15 46.52 28.47
N HIS A 12 -13.30 46.14 29.00
CA HIS A 12 -14.16 45.00 28.72
C HIS A 12 -15.34 45.45 27.83
N ASP A 13 -16.09 44.48 27.30
CA ASP A 13 -17.39 44.55 26.59
C ASP A 13 -17.30 44.45 25.05
N ALA A 14 -17.61 43.27 24.47
CA ALA A 14 -18.92 42.79 23.99
C ALA A 14 -19.24 43.36 22.58
N VAL A 15 -19.75 42.70 21.54
CA VAL A 15 -20.60 41.52 21.25
C VAL A 15 -20.36 41.22 19.73
N GLN A 16 -20.26 40.02 19.15
CA GLN A 16 -21.33 39.12 18.64
C GLN A 16 -20.60 37.97 17.90
N GLU A 17 -20.66 36.74 18.40
CA GLU A 17 -21.53 35.66 17.91
C GLU A 17 -21.37 35.30 16.43
N CYS A 18 -20.72 34.17 16.15
CA CYS A 18 -21.06 33.25 15.06
C CYS A 18 -20.54 31.84 15.39
N LEU A 19 -21.37 30.83 15.08
CA LEU A 19 -21.25 29.36 15.22
C LEU A 19 -21.88 28.77 16.49
N PRO A 20 -22.64 27.65 16.39
CA PRO A 20 -22.39 26.53 15.46
C PRO A 20 -23.59 26.05 14.62
N PHE A 21 -23.32 25.64 13.38
CA PHE A 21 -24.25 24.86 12.57
C PHE A 21 -24.14 23.37 12.99
N ARG A 22 -25.17 22.85 13.67
CA ARG A 22 -25.30 21.43 14.00
C ARG A 22 -25.91 20.68 12.81
N LEU A 23 -25.23 19.62 12.37
CA LEU A 23 -25.79 18.59 11.48
C LEU A 23 -26.79 17.73 12.26
N PRO A 24 -27.98 17.40 11.72
CA PRO A 24 -28.87 16.42 12.33
C PRO A 24 -28.43 14.99 12.01
N LEU A 25 -28.36 14.18 13.06
CA LEU A 25 -28.15 12.73 13.05
C LEU A 25 -29.30 12.02 12.33
N LEU A 26 -28.96 11.05 11.47
CA LEU A 26 -29.88 10.04 10.95
C LEU A 26 -30.19 9.05 12.06
N ASP A 27 -31.41 9.09 12.60
CA ASP A 27 -31.91 8.07 13.53
C ASP A 27 -32.25 6.79 12.77
N CYS A 28 -31.67 5.69 13.25
CA CYS A 28 -31.87 4.33 12.80
C CYS A 28 -33.26 3.84 13.25
N MET A 29 -34.23 3.80 12.32
CA MET A 29 -35.56 3.25 12.59
C MET A 29 -35.49 1.73 12.74
N THR A 30 -35.72 1.27 13.97
CA THR A 30 -35.90 -0.14 14.30
C THR A 30 -37.24 -0.65 13.78
N TYR A 31 -37.18 -1.70 12.96
CA TYR A 31 -38.33 -2.45 12.47
C TYR A 31 -38.91 -3.31 13.61
N ARG A 32 -40.10 -2.96 14.11
CA ARG A 32 -40.92 -3.86 14.95
C ARG A 32 -42.29 -4.06 14.32
N ALA A 33 -42.54 -5.30 13.91
CA ALA A 33 -43.85 -5.77 13.50
C ALA A 33 -44.85 -5.74 14.68
N ARG A 34 -46.10 -5.35 14.41
CA ARG A 34 -47.26 -5.61 15.29
C ARG A 34 -48.32 -6.41 14.55
N PRO A 35 -48.98 -7.38 15.21
CA PRO A 35 -50.01 -8.22 14.60
C PRO A 35 -51.39 -7.53 14.60
N THR A 36 -52.22 -7.99 13.66
CA THR A 36 -53.63 -7.64 13.41
C THR A 36 -54.59 -8.19 14.47
N VAL A 37 -55.76 -7.54 14.64
CA VAL A 37 -57.14 -8.12 14.54
C VAL A 37 -58.22 -7.17 15.13
N ALA A 38 -59.21 -6.87 14.27
CA ALA A 38 -60.66 -6.62 14.40
C ALA A 38 -61.32 -5.72 15.50
N GLY A 39 -62.27 -4.87 15.04
CA GLY A 39 -63.37 -4.31 15.85
C GLY A 39 -64.05 -3.04 15.29
N SER A 40 -65.20 -3.20 14.64
CA SER A 40 -66.17 -2.26 14.00
C SER A 40 -66.83 -1.17 14.90
N PRO A 41 -67.80 -0.31 14.45
CA PRO A 41 -68.13 0.27 13.13
C PRO A 41 -68.58 1.78 13.12
N MET A 42 -68.87 2.28 11.90
CA MET A 42 -69.74 3.41 11.52
C MET A 42 -69.28 4.85 11.82
N ASP A 43 -68.96 5.62 10.77
CA ASP A 43 -69.88 6.71 10.39
C ASP A 43 -69.77 7.14 8.93
N ARG A 44 -70.95 7.50 8.41
CA ARG A 44 -71.25 7.85 7.03
C ARG A 44 -70.88 9.31 6.75
N HIS A 45 -70.42 9.61 5.54
CA HIS A 45 -71.00 10.67 4.70
C HIS A 45 -70.34 10.69 3.31
N ALA A 46 -71.18 10.49 2.30
CA ALA A 46 -70.86 10.67 0.90
C ALA A 46 -71.28 12.08 0.47
N SER A 47 -70.42 12.79 -0.28
CA SER A 47 -70.90 13.83 -1.19
C SER A 47 -69.85 14.22 -2.25
N GLN A 48 -70.16 13.78 -3.47
CA GLN A 48 -70.08 14.52 -4.74
C GLN A 48 -68.76 14.57 -5.54
N MET A 49 -68.79 13.80 -6.64
CA MET A 49 -68.00 14.00 -7.85
C MET A 49 -68.33 15.34 -8.52
N ARG A 50 -67.30 16.04 -9.03
CA ARG A 50 -67.42 16.90 -10.22
C ARG A 50 -66.28 16.58 -11.18
N ARG A 51 -66.65 16.08 -12.36
CA ARG A 51 -65.80 15.99 -13.55
C ARG A 51 -65.79 17.36 -14.24
N LEU A 52 -64.64 17.79 -14.74
CA LEU A 52 -64.57 18.79 -15.80
C LEU A 52 -63.56 18.31 -16.84
N ASN A 53 -64.03 18.16 -18.08
CA ASN A 53 -63.32 17.66 -19.25
C ASN A 53 -63.39 18.75 -20.31
N TRP A 54 -62.27 19.30 -20.77
CA TRP A 54 -62.18 20.22 -21.92
C TRP A 54 -61.06 19.75 -22.86
N MET A 55 -61.35 19.75 -24.15
CA MET A 55 -60.64 19.11 -25.27
C MET A 55 -59.84 20.11 -26.14
N LEU A 56 -58.61 19.73 -26.51
CA LEU A 56 -57.91 19.86 -27.83
C LEU A 56 -57.45 21.26 -28.35
N PRO A 57 -56.61 21.37 -29.42
CA PRO A 57 -55.64 20.43 -30.07
C PRO A 57 -54.26 21.08 -30.44
N CYS A 58 -53.19 20.31 -30.74
CA CYS A 58 -52.34 20.50 -31.95
C CYS A 58 -51.16 19.48 -32.09
N ARG A 59 -51.23 18.70 -33.18
CA ARG A 59 -50.15 18.22 -34.07
C ARG A 59 -48.74 17.93 -33.50
N ARG A 60 -48.40 16.64 -33.41
CA ARG A 60 -47.32 15.97 -34.20
C ARG A 60 -47.25 14.47 -33.86
N ILE A 61 -47.72 13.66 -34.81
CA ILE A 61 -47.20 12.35 -35.26
C ILE A 61 -46.71 11.37 -34.17
N CYS A 62 -47.54 10.36 -33.91
CA CYS A 62 -47.11 9.07 -33.35
C CYS A 62 -46.20 8.35 -34.36
N LEU A 63 -44.93 8.22 -34.00
CA LEU A 63 -44.02 7.19 -34.52
C LEU A 63 -43.03 6.91 -33.39
N VAL A 64 -43.48 6.15 -32.38
CA VAL A 64 -42.61 5.61 -31.35
C VAL A 64 -41.89 4.42 -31.99
N PHE A 65 -40.80 4.72 -32.70
CA PHE A 65 -39.74 3.75 -32.91
C PHE A 65 -39.14 3.45 -31.53
N PHE A 66 -39.31 2.20 -31.07
CA PHE A 66 -38.53 1.65 -29.98
C PHE A 66 -37.07 1.53 -30.46
N LEU A 67 -36.27 2.55 -30.18
CA LEU A 67 -34.81 2.53 -30.30
C LEU A 67 -34.25 3.52 -29.29
N VAL A 68 -34.30 3.15 -28.02
CA VAL A 68 -33.26 3.59 -27.09
C VAL A 68 -32.27 2.44 -27.08
N ALA A 69 -31.25 2.57 -27.90
CA ALA A 69 -29.96 1.98 -27.61
C ALA A 69 -29.56 2.52 -26.24
N ILE A 70 -29.84 1.74 -25.19
CA ILE A 70 -29.16 1.98 -23.93
C ILE A 70 -27.72 1.59 -24.23
N ALA A 71 -26.87 2.60 -24.29
CA ALA A 71 -25.44 2.43 -24.18
C ALA A 71 -25.16 1.70 -22.88
N THR A 72 -25.07 0.37 -22.93
CA THR A 72 -24.27 -0.40 -21.99
C THR A 72 -22.88 -0.56 -22.62
N THR A 73 -22.22 0.57 -22.84
CA THR A 73 -20.75 0.64 -22.79
C THR A 73 -20.40 1.18 -21.40
N ALA A 74 -20.63 0.34 -20.41
CA ALA A 74 -20.23 0.47 -19.01
C ALA A 74 -20.84 -0.76 -18.33
N LEU A 75 -20.12 -1.75 -17.84
CA LEU A 75 -18.71 -1.84 -17.53
C LEU A 75 -18.12 -2.93 -18.42
N ALA A 76 -16.99 -2.65 -19.09
CA ALA A 76 -16.06 -3.73 -19.32
C ALA A 76 -15.68 -4.22 -17.92
N ASP A 77 -16.22 -5.38 -17.55
CA ASP A 77 -15.52 -6.29 -16.66
C ASP A 77 -14.11 -6.36 -17.25
N SER A 78 -13.11 -5.76 -16.60
CA SER A 78 -11.72 -5.84 -17.01
C SER A 78 -11.23 -7.25 -16.70
N GLY A 79 -11.93 -8.24 -17.27
CA GLY A 79 -11.63 -9.65 -17.27
C GLY A 79 -10.38 -9.88 -18.08
N GLU A 80 -9.28 -9.32 -17.60
CA GLU A 80 -7.94 -9.82 -17.83
C GLU A 80 -7.85 -11.13 -17.06
N VAL A 81 -8.49 -12.13 -17.67
CA VAL A 81 -8.17 -13.51 -17.39
C VAL A 81 -6.72 -13.65 -17.85
N PHE A 82 -5.81 -14.04 -16.96
CA PHE A 82 -4.46 -14.45 -17.32
C PHE A 82 -4.55 -15.63 -18.29
N GLU A 83 -4.69 -15.36 -19.59
CA GLU A 83 -5.00 -16.38 -20.59
C GLU A 83 -3.75 -17.21 -20.96
N PHE A 84 -2.54 -16.73 -20.68
CA PHE A 84 -1.29 -17.46 -20.88
C PHE A 84 -0.13 -16.83 -20.10
N GLY A 85 0.78 -17.68 -19.61
CA GLY A 85 2.09 -17.23 -19.11
C GLY A 85 3.08 -17.03 -20.25
N PHE A 86 4.03 -16.12 -20.07
CA PHE A 86 5.13 -15.88 -20.99
C PHE A 86 6.44 -15.76 -20.19
N ASP A 87 7.57 -15.99 -20.86
CA ASP A 87 8.88 -15.82 -20.24
C ASP A 87 9.18 -14.31 -20.09
N LEU A 88 9.56 -13.86 -18.89
CA LEU A 88 9.89 -12.45 -18.62
C LEU A 88 11.09 -11.96 -19.45
N ASP A 89 12.01 -12.87 -19.80
CA ASP A 89 13.16 -12.66 -20.67
C ASP A 89 13.58 -14.00 -21.30
N THR A 90 14.40 -13.94 -22.33
CA THR A 90 14.95 -15.08 -23.08
C THR A 90 16.18 -15.72 -22.44
N ALA A 91 16.77 -15.09 -21.41
CA ALA A 91 17.98 -15.57 -20.78
C ALA A 91 17.67 -16.64 -19.72
N GLU A 92 18.38 -17.78 -19.81
CA GLU A 92 18.31 -18.84 -18.81
C GLU A 92 19.09 -18.42 -17.55
N ARG A 93 18.36 -18.23 -16.45
CA ARG A 93 18.91 -17.93 -15.12
C ARG A 93 18.30 -18.88 -14.09
N ASP A 94 19.11 -19.25 -13.11
CA ASP A 94 18.59 -19.94 -11.93
C ASP A 94 18.13 -18.87 -10.94
N THR A 95 16.82 -18.73 -10.81
CA THR A 95 16.16 -17.77 -9.90
C THR A 95 15.69 -18.51 -8.65
N LYS A 96 15.95 -17.94 -7.48
CA LYS A 96 15.57 -18.53 -6.18
C LYS A 96 14.63 -17.65 -5.36
N ALA A 97 14.67 -16.34 -5.58
CA ALA A 97 13.81 -15.39 -4.90
C ALA A 97 13.08 -14.52 -5.93
N ILE A 98 11.83 -14.21 -5.64
CA ILE A 98 11.02 -13.27 -6.40
C ILE A 98 10.21 -12.43 -5.42
N VAL A 99 10.17 -11.12 -5.64
CA VAL A 99 9.28 -10.19 -4.94
C VAL A 99 8.63 -9.26 -5.96
N ALA A 100 7.50 -8.68 -5.59
CA ALA A 100 6.83 -7.66 -6.37
C ALA A 100 6.78 -6.36 -5.56
N ALA A 101 7.07 -5.25 -6.21
CA ALA A 101 7.14 -3.90 -5.65
C ALA A 101 6.76 -2.87 -6.73
N ASP A 102 6.17 -1.73 -6.37
CA ASP A 102 6.00 -0.60 -7.31
C ASP A 102 7.28 0.26 -7.21
N LEU A 103 8.28 -0.03 -8.04
CA LEU A 103 9.59 0.59 -7.92
C LEU A 103 9.68 1.91 -8.68
N ASP A 104 8.97 2.03 -9.81
CA ASP A 104 8.97 3.23 -10.65
C ASP A 104 7.81 4.21 -10.39
N CYS A 105 7.02 3.93 -9.34
CA CYS A 105 5.96 4.77 -8.81
C CYS A 105 4.84 5.06 -9.82
N ASP A 106 4.63 4.17 -10.78
CA ASP A 106 3.58 4.31 -11.78
C ASP A 106 2.26 3.64 -11.36
N GLY A 107 2.28 2.91 -10.24
CA GLY A 107 1.14 2.24 -9.64
C GLY A 107 0.95 0.78 -10.10
N ASP A 108 1.81 0.30 -10.99
CA ASP A 108 1.84 -1.08 -11.45
C ASP A 108 2.94 -1.86 -10.74
N MET A 109 2.66 -3.12 -10.37
CA MET A 109 3.66 -3.93 -9.65
C MET A 109 4.74 -4.40 -10.62
N ASP A 110 6.00 -4.11 -10.27
CA ASP A 110 7.21 -4.61 -10.91
C ASP A 110 7.63 -5.96 -10.32
N ILE A 111 8.58 -6.62 -10.98
CA ILE A 111 9.16 -7.88 -10.52
C ILE A 111 10.64 -7.71 -10.21
N VAL A 112 11.07 -8.24 -9.07
CA VAL A 112 12.49 -8.33 -8.71
C VAL A 112 12.87 -9.80 -8.55
N GLU A 113 13.89 -10.23 -9.29
CA GLU A 113 14.45 -11.58 -9.27
C GLU A 113 15.79 -11.63 -8.54
N GLY A 114 15.89 -12.55 -7.58
CA GLY A 114 17.11 -12.94 -6.90
C GLY A 114 17.68 -14.18 -7.57
N ASN A 115 18.87 -14.04 -8.16
CA ASN A 115 19.49 -15.08 -8.98
C ASN A 115 20.62 -15.80 -8.24
N THR A 116 20.98 -16.99 -8.75
CA THR A 116 22.10 -17.79 -8.27
C THR A 116 23.11 -18.08 -9.38
N ASN A 117 24.07 -18.96 -9.12
CA ASN A 117 25.18 -19.33 -10.00
C ASN A 117 25.97 -18.12 -10.51
N TYR A 118 26.16 -17.11 -9.64
CA TYR A 118 26.90 -15.89 -9.96
C TYR A 118 26.26 -15.04 -11.07
N SER A 119 24.96 -15.21 -11.32
CA SER A 119 24.17 -14.25 -12.11
C SER A 119 23.79 -13.06 -11.22
N VAL A 120 23.78 -11.86 -11.79
CA VAL A 120 23.28 -10.67 -11.09
C VAL A 120 21.76 -10.72 -10.95
N ASN A 121 21.24 -10.04 -9.93
CA ASN A 121 19.81 -9.89 -9.72
C ASN A 121 19.20 -8.94 -10.76
N LYS A 122 17.90 -9.06 -11.00
CA LYS A 122 17.18 -8.31 -12.03
C LYS A 122 15.95 -7.61 -11.48
N VAL A 123 15.68 -6.42 -11.96
CA VAL A 123 14.39 -5.72 -11.86
C VAL A 123 13.75 -5.73 -13.25
N PHE A 124 12.46 -6.03 -13.31
CA PHE A 124 11.64 -6.00 -14.51
C PHE A 124 10.53 -4.99 -14.28
N LEU A 125 10.59 -3.86 -14.99
CA LEU A 125 9.58 -2.80 -14.87
C LEU A 125 8.36 -3.15 -15.73
N ASN A 126 7.18 -3.13 -15.13
CA ASN A 126 5.92 -3.48 -15.78
C ASN A 126 5.30 -2.25 -16.46
N ASP A 127 4.74 -2.40 -17.66
CA ASP A 127 4.10 -1.29 -18.39
C ASP A 127 2.58 -1.13 -18.11
N GLY A 128 2.11 -1.76 -17.04
CA GLY A 128 0.70 -1.85 -16.65
C GLY A 128 -0.16 -2.76 -17.52
N LYS A 129 0.41 -3.38 -18.54
CA LYS A 129 -0.30 -4.31 -19.46
C LYS A 129 0.29 -5.71 -19.41
N GLY A 130 1.07 -6.00 -18.36
CA GLY A 130 1.78 -7.26 -18.21
C GLY A 130 2.89 -7.43 -19.24
N SER A 131 3.54 -6.35 -19.68
CA SER A 131 4.78 -6.42 -20.47
C SER A 131 5.93 -5.80 -19.68
N PHE A 132 7.14 -6.33 -19.86
CA PHE A 132 8.33 -5.92 -19.11
C PHE A 132 9.42 -5.37 -20.05
N PRO A 133 9.27 -4.15 -20.59
CA PRO A 133 10.17 -3.61 -21.61
C PRO A 133 11.56 -3.24 -21.08
N GLU A 134 11.70 -3.00 -19.77
CA GLU A 134 12.95 -2.59 -19.14
C GLU A 134 13.40 -3.63 -18.11
N ILE A 135 14.63 -4.11 -18.28
CA ILE A 135 15.27 -5.08 -17.38
C ILE A 135 16.57 -4.46 -16.88
N ILE A 136 16.71 -4.39 -15.56
CA ILE A 136 17.77 -3.65 -14.90
C ILE A 136 18.54 -4.57 -13.96
N ASP A 137 19.86 -4.55 -14.09
CA ASP A 137 20.76 -5.37 -13.28
C ASP A 137 21.06 -4.66 -11.96
N PHE A 138 21.04 -5.40 -10.85
CA PHE A 138 21.46 -4.87 -9.56
C PHE A 138 22.21 -5.89 -8.70
N GLY A 139 22.88 -5.35 -7.68
CA GLY A 139 23.68 -6.13 -6.74
C GLY A 139 24.93 -6.74 -7.35
N VAL A 140 25.39 -7.81 -6.70
CA VAL A 140 26.60 -8.54 -7.08
C VAL A 140 26.25 -9.93 -7.60
N SER A 141 27.13 -10.46 -8.45
CA SER A 141 27.08 -11.85 -8.92
C SER A 141 27.36 -12.83 -7.77
N THR A 142 26.33 -13.17 -7.00
CA THR A 142 26.39 -14.16 -5.90
C THR A 142 25.16 -15.07 -5.93
N THR A 143 24.92 -15.85 -4.88
CA THR A 143 23.66 -16.56 -4.67
C THR A 143 22.75 -15.74 -3.78
N THR A 144 21.69 -15.16 -4.35
CA THR A 144 20.62 -14.51 -3.59
C THR A 144 19.52 -15.54 -3.30
N ASP A 145 19.39 -15.94 -2.04
CA ASP A 145 18.40 -16.93 -1.60
C ASP A 145 17.08 -16.28 -1.16
N THR A 146 17.08 -14.99 -0.83
CA THR A 146 15.88 -14.25 -0.40
C THR A 146 15.97 -12.78 -0.79
N LEU A 147 14.82 -12.19 -1.07
CA LEU A 147 14.64 -10.75 -1.30
C LEU A 147 13.59 -10.22 -0.32
N VAL A 148 13.75 -8.98 0.11
CA VAL A 148 12.78 -8.26 0.94
C VAL A 148 12.59 -6.87 0.35
N VAL A 149 11.34 -6.40 0.39
CA VAL A 149 10.91 -5.05 0.00
C VAL A 149 10.44 -4.33 1.25
N ALA A 150 10.94 -3.13 1.51
CA ALA A 150 10.49 -2.27 2.60
C ALA A 150 11.00 -0.84 2.39
N ASP A 151 10.28 0.16 2.86
CA ASP A 151 10.74 1.56 2.93
C ASP A 151 11.71 1.72 4.12
N LEU A 152 13.02 1.58 3.89
CA LEU A 152 14.02 1.51 4.95
C LEU A 152 14.42 2.89 5.49
N ASP A 153 14.37 3.91 4.65
CA ASP A 153 14.73 5.28 5.00
C ASP A 153 13.52 6.22 5.22
N ASN A 154 12.30 5.69 5.11
CA ASN A 154 11.03 6.37 5.39
C ASN A 154 10.81 7.58 4.48
N ASP A 155 11.19 7.44 3.20
CA ASP A 155 10.97 8.44 2.16
C ASP A 155 9.70 8.18 1.32
N GLY A 156 9.07 7.01 1.53
CA GLY A 156 7.85 6.58 0.88
C GLY A 156 8.04 5.71 -0.35
N ASP A 157 9.29 5.46 -0.76
CA ASP A 157 9.63 4.60 -1.89
C ASP A 157 10.06 3.19 -1.40
N GLU A 158 9.68 2.15 -2.13
CA GLU A 158 10.01 0.77 -1.73
C GLU A 158 11.49 0.43 -2.03
N ASP A 159 12.28 0.16 -0.97
CA ASP A 159 13.68 -0.27 -1.09
C ASP A 159 13.82 -1.80 -1.17
N LEU A 160 15.00 -2.26 -1.56
CA LEU A 160 15.31 -3.68 -1.71
C LEU A 160 16.41 -4.15 -0.76
N VAL A 161 16.26 -5.37 -0.22
CA VAL A 161 17.33 -6.07 0.50
C VAL A 161 17.53 -7.46 -0.10
N SER A 162 18.77 -7.78 -0.47
CA SER A 162 19.19 -9.12 -0.92
C SER A 162 19.86 -9.89 0.22
N GLY A 163 19.31 -11.06 0.52
CA GLY A 163 19.87 -12.04 1.43
C GLY A 163 20.68 -13.05 0.64
N ASN A 164 21.98 -13.07 0.89
CA ASN A 164 22.92 -13.83 0.08
C ASN A 164 23.48 -15.04 0.85
N ALA A 165 23.70 -16.12 0.10
CA ALA A 165 24.47 -17.26 0.55
C ALA A 165 25.93 -17.12 0.10
N TYR A 166 26.84 -17.41 1.02
CA TYR A 166 28.29 -17.33 0.84
C TYR A 166 28.80 -15.93 0.51
N GLY A 167 28.09 -14.89 0.95
CA GLY A 167 28.44 -13.49 0.71
C GLY A 167 27.63 -12.54 1.58
N ARG A 168 28.05 -11.27 1.65
CA ARG A 168 27.34 -10.24 2.43
C ARG A 168 25.93 -10.04 1.88
N ASN A 169 24.97 -9.80 2.76
CA ASN A 169 23.65 -9.29 2.35
C ASN A 169 23.83 -7.85 1.86
N GLN A 170 22.91 -7.34 1.04
CA GLN A 170 22.99 -5.94 0.56
C GLN A 170 21.63 -5.26 0.59
N TYR A 171 21.57 -4.00 1.00
CA TYR A 171 20.40 -3.14 0.77
C TYR A 171 20.64 -2.19 -0.40
N PHE A 172 19.57 -1.77 -1.06
CA PHE A 172 19.54 -0.84 -2.19
C PHE A 172 18.41 0.14 -1.97
N LEU A 173 18.75 1.40 -1.73
CA LEU A 173 17.75 2.45 -1.61
C LEU A 173 17.17 2.77 -2.98
N ASN A 174 15.85 2.81 -3.09
CA ASN A 174 15.17 3.39 -4.22
C ASN A 174 15.43 4.90 -4.20
N ARG A 175 15.72 5.49 -5.36
CA ARG A 175 15.95 6.94 -5.45
C ARG A 175 14.67 7.68 -5.79
N GLY A 176 13.55 6.98 -5.76
CA GLY A 176 12.24 7.48 -6.12
C GLY A 176 12.08 7.79 -7.59
N CYS A 177 11.08 8.62 -7.85
CA CYS A 177 10.56 8.83 -9.19
C CYS A 177 10.40 10.32 -9.49
N THR A 178 10.41 10.65 -10.77
CA THR A 178 10.11 12.01 -11.25
C THR A 178 9.05 11.95 -12.34
N ALA A 179 8.59 13.12 -12.81
CA ALA A 179 7.74 13.18 -14.00
C ALA A 179 8.39 12.59 -15.27
N SER A 180 9.68 12.24 -15.24
CA SER A 180 10.42 11.59 -16.33
C SER A 180 10.65 10.09 -16.09
N GLY A 181 10.12 9.51 -15.02
CA GLY A 181 10.23 8.10 -14.66
C GLY A 181 11.13 7.83 -13.46
N TRP A 182 11.43 6.54 -13.26
CA TRP A 182 12.26 6.01 -12.18
C TRP A 182 13.68 6.60 -12.15
N LEU A 183 14.18 6.92 -10.95
CA LEU A 183 15.57 7.35 -10.75
C LEU A 183 16.54 6.17 -10.52
N GLY A 184 16.01 4.96 -10.34
CA GLY A 184 16.77 3.73 -10.19
C GLY A 184 17.29 3.51 -8.77
N LEU A 185 17.77 2.30 -8.50
CA LEU A 185 18.40 1.96 -7.21
C LEU A 185 19.73 2.71 -7.00
N ALA A 186 20.01 3.06 -5.76
CA ALA A 186 21.33 3.51 -5.30
C ALA A 186 22.33 2.33 -5.29
N THR A 187 23.62 2.65 -5.17
CA THR A 187 24.67 1.62 -5.06
C THR A 187 24.44 0.76 -3.81
N GLY A 188 24.36 -0.55 -4.00
CA GLY A 188 24.18 -1.51 -2.93
C GLY A 188 25.19 -1.37 -1.81
N GLN A 189 24.70 -1.45 -0.57
CA GLN A 189 25.51 -1.36 0.64
C GLN A 189 25.45 -2.66 1.42
N ASP A 190 26.60 -3.11 1.91
CA ASP A 190 26.71 -4.40 2.57
C ASP A 190 26.12 -4.41 3.99
N ILE A 191 25.39 -5.48 4.30
CA ILE A 191 24.90 -5.83 5.63
C ILE A 191 25.51 -7.17 6.05
N GLY A 192 25.97 -7.24 7.29
CA GLY A 192 26.45 -8.49 7.90
C GLY A 192 27.86 -8.89 7.48
N PHE A 193 28.09 -10.19 7.38
CA PHE A 193 29.43 -10.78 7.32
C PHE A 193 29.75 -11.34 5.94
N ALA A 194 31.04 -11.46 5.63
CA ALA A 194 31.53 -11.90 4.32
C ALA A 194 31.17 -13.36 3.98
N ASP A 195 30.82 -14.14 4.99
CA ASP A 195 30.52 -15.56 4.92
C ASP A 195 29.08 -15.89 5.38
N ASN A 196 28.16 -14.92 5.33
CA ASN A 196 26.74 -15.16 5.63
C ASN A 196 26.20 -16.33 4.78
N GLN A 197 25.35 -17.15 5.40
CA GLN A 197 24.53 -18.15 4.73
C GLN A 197 23.05 -17.82 4.96
N THR A 198 22.63 -16.66 4.48
CA THR A 198 21.25 -16.19 4.63
C THR A 198 20.31 -17.03 3.79
N LEU A 199 19.27 -17.57 4.41
CA LEU A 199 18.23 -18.34 3.71
C LEU A 199 16.91 -17.57 3.62
N VAL A 200 16.58 -16.82 4.67
CA VAL A 200 15.30 -16.11 4.77
C VAL A 200 15.52 -14.77 5.47
N MET A 201 14.74 -13.76 5.11
CA MET A 201 14.70 -12.47 5.79
C MET A 201 13.27 -11.97 5.88
N ALA A 202 12.99 -11.10 6.84
CA ALA A 202 11.80 -10.26 6.86
C ALA A 202 12.17 -8.86 7.35
N ALA A 203 11.40 -7.87 6.89
CA ALA A 203 11.46 -6.49 7.36
C ALA A 203 10.20 -6.19 8.19
N ALA A 204 10.38 -5.57 9.34
CA ALA A 204 9.32 -5.24 10.28
C ALA A 204 9.84 -4.27 11.35
N ASP A 205 9.02 -3.35 11.86
CA ASP A 205 9.38 -2.47 12.98
C ASP A 205 9.21 -3.20 14.32
N VAL A 206 10.23 -3.98 14.70
CA VAL A 206 10.20 -4.83 15.90
C VAL A 206 10.42 -4.04 17.19
N ASN A 207 10.66 -2.73 17.11
CA ASN A 207 10.99 -1.90 18.26
C ASN A 207 10.10 -0.65 18.41
N SER A 208 9.12 -0.49 17.51
CA SER A 208 8.15 0.61 17.48
C SER A 208 8.80 2.00 17.33
N ASP A 209 9.90 2.11 16.59
CA ASP A 209 10.53 3.41 16.28
C ASP A 209 10.04 4.02 14.96
N GLY A 210 9.18 3.32 14.24
CA GLY A 210 8.63 3.74 12.95
C GLY A 210 9.53 3.44 11.77
N PHE A 211 10.61 2.66 11.94
CA PHE A 211 11.49 2.22 10.86
C PHE A 211 11.55 0.70 10.81
N PRO A 212 11.42 0.08 9.61
CA PRO A 212 11.54 -1.36 9.50
C PRO A 212 12.96 -1.83 9.82
N ASP A 213 13.05 -2.75 10.76
CA ASP A 213 14.22 -3.53 11.13
C ASP A 213 14.32 -4.79 10.25
N LEU A 214 15.48 -5.46 10.25
CA LEU A 214 15.66 -6.72 9.50
C LEU A 214 15.90 -7.90 10.41
N VAL A 215 15.07 -8.94 10.28
CA VAL A 215 15.28 -10.24 10.89
C VAL A 215 15.81 -11.21 9.84
N VAL A 216 16.95 -11.84 10.14
CA VAL A 216 17.72 -12.67 9.21
C VAL A 216 17.83 -14.10 9.74
N GLY A 217 17.29 -15.04 8.98
CA GLY A 217 17.42 -16.47 9.20
C GLY A 217 18.56 -17.07 8.38
N ASN A 218 19.49 -17.75 9.06
CA ASN A 218 20.68 -18.31 8.42
C ASN A 218 20.69 -19.85 8.43
N ALA A 219 21.54 -20.43 7.57
CA ALA A 219 21.91 -21.83 7.59
C ALA A 219 23.19 -22.05 8.41
N SER A 220 23.16 -22.96 9.39
CA SER A 220 24.36 -23.35 10.15
C SER A 220 25.06 -22.17 10.88
N GLN A 221 24.35 -21.06 11.05
CA GLN A 221 24.82 -19.80 11.64
C GLN A 221 23.71 -19.22 12.51
N LEU A 222 24.06 -18.23 13.33
CA LEU A 222 23.09 -17.57 14.23
C LEU A 222 22.06 -16.80 13.40
N ASN A 223 20.80 -16.80 13.83
CA ASN A 223 19.81 -15.85 13.34
C ASN A 223 20.10 -14.46 13.93
N LEU A 224 19.98 -13.43 13.10
CA LEU A 224 20.41 -12.08 13.41
C LEU A 224 19.24 -11.09 13.29
N LEU A 225 19.24 -10.09 14.15
CA LEU A 225 18.40 -8.89 14.08
C LEU A 225 19.29 -7.69 13.79
N TYR A 226 18.90 -6.87 12.82
CA TYR A 226 19.52 -5.60 12.50
C TYR A 226 18.50 -4.50 12.77
N LEU A 227 18.69 -3.77 13.86
CA LEU A 227 17.85 -2.62 14.17
C LEU A 227 18.22 -1.46 13.24
N ASN A 228 17.21 -0.87 12.61
CA ASN A 228 17.31 0.37 11.87
C ASN A 228 17.66 1.50 12.85
N LYS A 229 18.53 2.42 12.43
CA LYS A 229 18.93 3.57 13.27
C LYS A 229 18.02 4.79 13.06
N GLY A 230 17.08 4.69 12.13
CA GLY A 230 16.26 5.79 11.67
C GLY A 230 17.06 6.93 11.04
N LEU A 231 16.51 8.14 11.18
CA LEU A 231 17.03 9.35 10.57
C LEU A 231 17.78 10.25 11.57
N ASN A 232 18.85 10.88 11.09
CA ASN A 232 19.36 12.12 11.68
C ASN A 232 19.00 13.28 10.74
N GLY A 233 17.86 13.92 11.01
CA GLY A 233 17.30 14.94 10.13
C GLY A 233 16.68 14.31 8.88
N GLN A 234 17.36 14.40 7.74
CA GLN A 234 16.92 13.80 6.46
C GLN A 234 17.90 12.74 5.96
N THR A 235 18.86 12.35 6.80
CA THR A 235 19.87 11.37 6.45
C THR A 235 19.61 10.10 7.21
N TRP A 236 19.34 9.02 6.47
CA TRP A 236 19.25 7.69 7.03
C TRP A 236 20.62 7.18 7.48
N LEU A 237 20.62 6.52 8.63
CA LEU A 237 21.84 6.12 9.33
C LEU A 237 22.21 4.65 9.10
N GLY A 238 21.39 3.91 8.36
CA GLY A 238 21.53 2.48 8.13
C GLY A 238 21.24 1.64 9.38
N PHE A 239 21.76 0.42 9.42
CA PHE A 239 21.50 -0.51 10.52
C PHE A 239 22.55 -0.46 11.63
N HIS A 240 22.12 -0.73 12.87
CA HIS A 240 22.98 -1.09 13.99
C HIS A 240 23.75 -2.39 13.72
N PRO A 241 24.87 -2.62 14.43
CA PRO A 241 25.51 -3.94 14.41
C PRO A 241 24.52 -5.04 14.78
N ALA A 242 24.64 -6.18 14.10
CA ALA A 242 23.74 -7.31 14.29
C ALA A 242 23.67 -7.78 15.75
N VAL A 243 22.47 -8.14 16.20
CA VAL A 243 22.21 -8.81 17.48
C VAL A 243 21.77 -10.23 17.19
N SER A 244 22.34 -11.21 17.90
CA SER A 244 21.86 -12.59 17.79
C SER A 244 20.55 -12.75 18.53
N ILE A 245 19.52 -13.28 17.87
CA ILE A 245 18.20 -13.54 18.48
C ILE A 245 18.01 -14.99 18.93
N SER A 246 18.99 -15.84 18.65
CA SER A 246 19.01 -17.24 19.09
C SER A 246 20.45 -17.68 19.38
N GLU A 247 20.60 -18.78 20.11
CA GLU A 247 21.90 -19.46 20.28
C GLU A 247 22.06 -20.66 19.33
N ALA A 248 20.94 -21.16 18.80
CA ALA A 248 20.90 -22.26 17.85
C ALA A 248 21.46 -21.83 16.49
N LYS A 249 22.04 -22.80 15.78
CA LYS A 249 22.64 -22.63 14.46
C LYS A 249 22.10 -23.67 13.49
N ASP A 250 20.82 -23.97 13.60
CA ASP A 250 20.17 -24.90 12.67
C ASP A 250 19.88 -24.19 11.34
N TYR A 251 19.18 -24.88 10.43
CA TYR A 251 18.71 -24.27 9.18
C TYR A 251 17.40 -23.53 9.44
N THR A 252 17.44 -22.21 9.36
CA THR A 252 16.22 -21.40 9.41
C THR A 252 15.62 -21.34 8.01
N THR A 253 14.52 -22.08 7.81
CA THR A 253 13.88 -22.25 6.49
C THR A 253 12.64 -21.39 6.30
N SER A 254 12.14 -20.78 7.37
CA SER A 254 10.98 -19.89 7.34
C SER A 254 11.10 -18.91 8.50
N LEU A 255 10.60 -17.71 8.26
CA LEU A 255 10.52 -16.64 9.23
C LEU A 255 9.19 -15.93 9.03
N VAL A 256 8.54 -15.61 10.14
CA VAL A 256 7.35 -14.77 10.19
C VAL A 256 7.59 -13.76 11.30
N VAL A 257 7.28 -12.51 11.01
CA VAL A 257 7.27 -11.45 12.01
C VAL A 257 5.84 -11.02 12.23
N GLY A 258 5.50 -10.71 13.47
CA GLY A 258 4.29 -9.99 13.77
C GLY A 258 3.94 -9.94 15.25
N ASP A 259 3.02 -9.03 15.55
CA ASP A 259 2.50 -8.77 16.88
C ASP A 259 1.77 -10.00 17.46
N LEU A 260 2.38 -10.65 18.45
CA LEU A 260 1.77 -11.81 19.11
C LEU A 260 1.12 -11.48 20.45
N ASP A 261 1.43 -10.33 21.05
CA ASP A 261 0.92 -9.95 22.37
C ASP A 261 -0.01 -8.71 22.37
N GLY A 262 -0.17 -8.08 21.22
CA GLY A 262 -1.13 -7.03 20.92
C GLY A 262 -0.66 -5.63 21.32
N ASP A 263 0.64 -5.41 21.49
CA ASP A 263 1.18 -4.11 21.92
C ASP A 263 1.47 -3.13 20.76
N GLY A 264 1.34 -3.61 19.52
CA GLY A 264 1.44 -2.82 18.30
C GLY A 264 2.81 -2.81 17.65
N ASP A 265 3.79 -3.57 18.17
CA ASP A 265 5.02 -3.87 17.45
C ASP A 265 4.81 -4.93 16.37
N GLN A 266 5.56 -4.86 15.27
CA GLN A 266 5.57 -5.90 14.22
C GLN A 266 7.01 -6.04 13.79
#